data_AF-A0A379AF16-F1
#
_entry.id   AF-A0A379AF16-F1
#
_cell.length_a   1.000
_cell.length_b   1.000
_cell.length_c   1.000
_cell.angle_alpha   90.00
_cell.angle_beta   90.00
_cell.angle_gamma   90.00
#
_symmetry.space_group_name_H-M   'P 1'
#
loop_
_entity.id
_entity.type
_entity.pdbx_description
1 polymer ?
#
loop_
_entity_poly.entity_id
_entity_poly.type
_entity_poly.pdbx_seq_one_letter_code
_entity_poly.pdbx_strand_id
1 'polypeptide(L)'
;MVNGVAQSDDTAPHFTRGYGWCLAAPNVKRWRWRWWTGALQSREQHERVTSPAQDEEFVLSHADNVEAAGFVSHLKLPHYVDFQAELELLKQLQHDYQERNHG
;
A
#
# COMPACT_ATOMS: atom_id res chain seq x y z
N MET A 1 2.47 12.82 18.65
CA MET A 1 3.86 12.95 18.19
C MET A 1 3.94 14.25 17.45
N VAL A 2 4.95 15.07 17.73
CA VAL A 2 5.13 16.35 17.06
C VAL A 2 5.82 16.07 15.72
N ASN A 3 5.27 16.61 14.63
CA ASN A 3 5.77 16.43 13.27
C ASN A 3 6.35 17.78 12.76
N GLY A 4 6.20 18.07 11.46
CA GLY A 4 6.65 19.31 10.84
C GLY A 4 5.88 20.55 11.30
N VAL A 5 6.35 21.70 10.84
CA VAL A 5 5.69 23.00 11.07
C VAL A 5 4.76 23.26 9.90
N ALA A 6 3.48 23.43 10.17
CA ALA A 6 2.53 23.95 9.18
C ALA A 6 2.58 25.48 9.22
N GLN A 7 2.66 26.07 8.03
CA GLN A 7 2.57 27.50 7.82
C GLN A 7 1.42 27.76 6.85
N SER A 8 0.48 28.59 7.25
CA SER A 8 -0.61 29.07 6.39
C SER A 8 -0.71 30.58 6.48
N ASP A 9 -1.33 31.21 5.48
CA ASP A 9 -1.49 32.68 5.45
C ASP A 9 -2.45 33.19 6.54
N ASP A 10 -3.35 32.33 7.03
CA ASP A 10 -4.43 32.67 7.97
C ASP A 10 -4.09 32.41 9.44
N THR A 11 -3.05 31.62 9.74
CA THR A 11 -2.70 31.25 11.12
C THR A 11 -1.20 31.30 11.40
N ALA A 12 -0.84 31.60 12.65
CA ALA A 12 0.56 31.56 13.09
C ALA A 12 1.16 30.15 12.89
N PRO A 13 2.45 30.07 12.51
CA PRO A 13 3.12 28.79 12.28
C PRO A 13 3.08 27.93 13.54
N HIS A 14 2.67 26.68 13.38
CA HIS A 14 2.49 25.75 14.50
C HIS A 14 2.90 24.33 14.10
N PHE A 15 3.24 23.52 15.10
CA PHE A 15 3.58 22.11 14.83
C PHE A 15 2.34 21.28 14.54
N THR A 16 2.45 20.40 13.56
CA THR A 16 1.47 19.36 13.29
C THR A 16 1.74 18.13 14.15
N ARG A 17 0.73 17.26 14.28
CA ARG A 17 0.84 16.12 15.19
C ARG A 17 0.11 14.88 14.70
N GLY A 18 0.79 13.76 14.86
CA GLY A 18 0.22 12.44 14.65
C GLY A 18 -0.23 11.78 15.96
N TYR A 19 -1.31 11.03 15.89
CA TYR A 19 -1.98 10.39 17.01
C TYR A 19 -1.90 8.88 16.92
N GLY A 20 -1.88 8.23 18.08
CA GLY A 20 -2.01 6.79 18.06
C GLY A 20 -2.17 6.14 19.41
N TRP A 21 -2.92 5.05 19.36
CA TRP A 21 -3.41 4.28 20.48
C TRP A 21 -3.37 2.80 20.15
N CYS A 22 -3.11 1.98 21.16
CA CYS A 22 -3.11 0.53 21.07
C CYS A 22 -3.49 0.00 22.45
N LEU A 23 -4.15 -1.16 22.49
CA LEU A 23 -4.30 -1.93 23.71
C LEU A 23 -2.92 -2.38 24.22
N ALA A 24 -2.81 -2.59 25.53
CA ALA A 24 -1.58 -2.90 26.28
C ALA A 24 -0.60 -1.72 26.45
N ALA A 25 0.50 -2.00 27.17
CA ALA A 25 1.55 -1.03 27.45
C ALA A 25 2.13 -0.40 26.15
N PRO A 26 2.67 0.83 26.23
CA PRO A 26 3.24 1.51 25.06
C PRO A 26 4.25 0.61 24.33
N ASN A 27 4.00 0.39 23.05
CA ASN A 27 4.79 -0.50 22.20
C ASN A 27 5.05 0.16 20.84
N VAL A 28 5.95 -0.43 20.05
CA VAL A 28 6.30 0.08 18.72
C VAL A 28 5.09 0.27 17.79
N LYS A 29 4.01 -0.52 17.93
CA LYS A 29 2.78 -0.36 17.13
C LYS A 29 2.10 0.99 17.40
N ARG A 30 2.04 1.43 18.67
CA ARG A 30 1.50 2.75 19.03
C ARG A 30 2.33 3.88 18.41
N TRP A 31 3.65 3.74 18.37
CA TRP A 31 4.54 4.73 17.75
C TRP A 31 4.36 4.77 16.23
N ARG A 32 4.31 3.61 15.56
CA ARG A 32 4.03 3.52 14.12
C ARG A 32 2.70 4.18 13.73
N TRP A 33 1.65 3.96 14.53
CA TRP A 33 0.35 4.60 14.28
C TRP A 33 0.41 6.13 14.38
N ARG A 34 1.22 6.67 15.29
CA ARG A 34 1.46 8.12 15.38
C ARG A 34 2.20 8.68 14.17
N TRP A 35 3.11 7.91 13.57
CA TRP A 35 3.77 8.33 12.33
C TRP A 35 2.79 8.30 11.16
N TRP A 36 2.05 7.19 11.06
CA TRP A 36 1.06 6.92 10.02
C TRP A 36 0.01 8.03 9.91
N THR A 37 -0.61 8.38 11.03
CA THR A 37 -1.64 9.43 11.08
C THR A 37 -1.10 10.80 10.71
N GLY A 38 0.17 11.09 10.99
CA GLY A 38 0.81 12.32 10.51
C GLY A 38 1.01 12.33 8.99
N ALA A 39 1.44 11.20 8.41
CA ALA A 39 1.70 11.10 6.98
C ALA A 39 0.40 11.15 6.14
N LEU A 40 -0.70 10.58 6.64
CA LEU A 40 -2.01 10.62 5.97
C LEU A 40 -2.70 11.99 6.01
N GLN A 41 -2.25 12.91 6.86
CA GLN A 41 -2.76 14.29 6.89
C GLN A 41 -2.24 15.15 5.72
N SER A 42 -1.49 14.57 4.77
CA SER A 42 -0.93 15.27 3.61
C SER A 42 -1.99 16.06 2.82
N ARG A 43 -3.19 15.48 2.63
CA ARG A 43 -4.33 16.15 1.97
C ARG A 43 -4.82 17.38 2.74
N GLU A 44 -4.94 17.28 4.06
CA GLU A 44 -5.40 18.38 4.92
C GLU A 44 -4.35 19.50 5.05
N GLN A 45 -3.07 19.15 4.95
CA GLN A 45 -1.95 20.09 4.99
C GLN A 45 -1.56 20.64 3.60
N HIS A 46 -2.32 20.29 2.55
CA HIS A 46 -2.02 20.63 1.16
C HIS A 46 -0.61 20.24 0.71
N GLU A 47 -0.05 19.18 1.29
CA GLU A 47 1.26 18.65 0.92
C GLU A 47 1.14 17.75 -0.31
N ARG A 48 2.13 17.81 -1.19
CA ARG A 48 2.23 16.88 -2.31
C ARG A 48 2.57 15.48 -1.78
N VAL A 49 1.84 14.47 -2.24
CA VAL A 49 2.18 13.06 -2.02
C VAL A 49 3.50 12.76 -2.74
N THR A 50 4.55 12.48 -1.98
CA THR A 50 5.90 12.17 -2.49
C THR A 50 6.37 10.77 -2.13
N SER A 51 5.66 10.11 -1.22
CA SER A 51 5.99 8.79 -0.70
C SER A 51 4.74 7.91 -0.60
N PRO A 52 4.85 6.59 -0.77
CA PRO A 52 3.74 5.66 -0.56
C PRO A 52 3.13 5.77 0.86
N ALA A 53 3.91 6.23 1.85
CA ALA A 53 3.39 6.44 3.21
C ALA A 53 2.35 7.57 3.32
N GLN A 54 2.32 8.48 2.34
CA GLN A 54 1.36 9.59 2.27
C GLN A 54 0.17 9.27 1.36
N ASP A 55 0.21 8.14 0.64
CA ASP A 55 -0.88 7.68 -0.21
C ASP A 55 -1.88 6.88 0.63
N GLU A 56 -3.08 7.46 0.80
CA GLU A 56 -4.15 6.90 1.61
C GLU A 56 -4.65 5.56 1.06
N GLU A 57 -4.83 5.45 -0.26
CA GLU A 57 -5.37 4.25 -0.88
C GLU A 57 -4.37 3.11 -0.79
N PHE A 58 -3.11 3.38 -1.15
CA PHE A 58 -2.05 2.36 -1.11
C PHE A 58 -1.93 1.71 0.25
N VAL A 59 -2.12 2.48 1.32
CA VAL A 59 -1.83 1.97 2.65
C VAL A 59 -3.06 1.37 3.30
N LEU A 60 -4.20 2.06 3.27
CA LEU A 60 -5.39 1.51 3.91
C LEU A 60 -5.81 0.17 3.27
N SER A 61 -5.53 -0.02 1.97
CA SER A 61 -5.75 -1.31 1.27
C SER A 61 -4.79 -2.45 1.67
N HIS A 62 -3.65 -2.15 2.30
CA HIS A 62 -2.63 -3.16 2.65
C HIS A 62 -2.30 -3.20 4.15
N ALA A 63 -2.99 -2.40 4.98
CA ALA A 63 -2.68 -2.26 6.40
C ALA A 63 -3.22 -3.44 7.25
N ASP A 64 -4.32 -4.07 6.85
CA ASP A 64 -4.89 -5.19 7.58
C ASP A 64 -4.15 -6.49 7.26
N ASN A 65 -3.49 -7.04 8.27
CA ASN A 65 -2.78 -8.31 8.14
C ASN A 65 -3.74 -9.49 7.96
N VAL A 66 -4.96 -9.44 8.50
CA VAL A 66 -5.91 -10.55 8.35
C VAL A 66 -6.28 -10.72 6.89
N GLU A 67 -6.59 -9.63 6.21
CA GLU A 67 -6.86 -9.61 4.77
C GLU A 67 -5.61 -9.96 3.97
N ALA A 68 -4.47 -9.31 4.23
CA ALA A 68 -3.24 -9.53 3.48
C ALA A 68 -2.72 -10.97 3.62
N ALA A 69 -2.74 -11.54 4.83
CA ALA A 69 -2.33 -12.93 5.07
C ALA A 69 -3.32 -13.91 4.43
N GLY A 70 -4.62 -13.63 4.52
CA GLY A 70 -5.66 -14.38 3.83
C GLY A 70 -5.40 -14.43 2.32
N PHE A 71 -5.15 -13.28 1.71
CA PHE A 71 -4.79 -13.17 0.31
C PHE A 71 -3.51 -13.96 0.00
N VAL A 72 -2.39 -13.74 0.68
CA VAL A 72 -1.16 -14.52 0.37
C VAL A 72 -1.37 -16.03 0.56
N SER A 73 -2.19 -16.44 1.52
CA SER A 73 -2.47 -17.85 1.77
C SER A 73 -3.37 -18.51 0.71
N HIS A 74 -4.24 -17.74 0.04
CA HIS A 74 -5.14 -18.31 -0.97
C HIS A 74 -4.36 -18.89 -2.15
N LEU A 75 -3.15 -18.40 -2.43
CA LEU A 75 -2.27 -18.91 -3.48
C LEU A 75 -1.88 -20.39 -3.31
N LYS A 76 -2.09 -20.96 -2.11
CA LYS A 76 -1.88 -22.39 -1.85
C LYS A 76 -3.07 -23.24 -2.30
N LEU A 77 -4.22 -22.62 -2.55
CA LEU A 77 -5.40 -23.32 -3.03
C LEU A 77 -5.18 -23.72 -4.50
N PRO A 78 -5.94 -24.71 -5.00
CA PRO A 78 -5.75 -25.19 -6.36
C PRO A 78 -6.10 -24.12 -7.41
N HIS A 79 -5.09 -23.64 -8.14
CA HIS A 79 -5.23 -22.68 -9.26
C HIS A 79 -4.95 -23.32 -10.63
N TYR A 80 -5.18 -24.63 -10.76
CA TYR A 80 -4.84 -25.38 -11.98
C TYR A 80 -5.67 -24.95 -13.20
N VAL A 81 -6.90 -24.46 -13.00
CA VAL A 81 -7.75 -23.97 -14.11
C VAL A 81 -7.18 -22.68 -14.69
N ASP A 82 -6.89 -21.69 -13.85
CA ASP A 82 -6.29 -20.42 -14.27
C ASP A 82 -4.91 -20.65 -14.90
N PHE A 83 -4.10 -21.49 -14.27
CA PHE A 83 -2.78 -21.86 -14.79
C PHE A 83 -2.86 -22.57 -16.15
N GLN A 84 -3.86 -23.43 -16.36
CA GLN A 84 -4.06 -24.10 -17.64
C GLN A 84 -4.44 -23.12 -18.75
N ALA A 85 -5.26 -22.11 -18.45
CA ALA A 85 -5.61 -21.05 -19.40
C ALA A 85 -4.37 -20.23 -19.80
N GLU A 86 -3.52 -19.85 -18.84
CA GLU A 86 -2.25 -19.15 -19.13
C GLU A 86 -1.27 -20.02 -19.93
N LEU A 87 -1.19 -21.33 -19.63
CA LEU A 87 -0.35 -22.25 -20.39
C LEU A 87 -0.81 -22.42 -21.84
N GLU A 88 -2.11 -22.41 -22.09
CA GLU A 88 -2.66 -22.49 -23.44
C GLU A 88 -2.31 -21.24 -24.25
N LEU A 89 -2.46 -20.05 -23.65
CA LEU A 89 -2.03 -18.79 -24.24
C LEU A 89 -0.53 -18.80 -24.57
N LEU A 90 0.32 -19.28 -23.64
CA LEU A 90 1.75 -19.39 -23.86
C LEU A 90 2.09 -20.28 -25.06
N LYS A 91 1.43 -21.42 -25.19
CA LYS A 91 1.64 -22.35 -26.32
C LYS A 91 1.24 -21.73 -27.66
N GLN A 92 0.12 -21.00 -27.69
CA GLN A 92 -0.30 -20.28 -28.89
C GLN A 92 0.73 -19.23 -29.31
N LEU A 93 1.21 -18.41 -28.38
CA LEU A 93 2.25 -17.40 -28.64
C LEU A 93 3.57 -18.03 -29.14
N GLN A 94 3.95 -19.19 -28.60
CA GLN A 94 5.12 -19.93 -29.05
C GLN A 94 4.98 -20.47 -30.48
N HIS A 95 3.79 -20.98 -30.83
CA HIS A 95 3.48 -21.45 -32.18
C HIS A 95 3.57 -20.32 -33.19
N ASP A 96 2.90 -19.19 -32.93
CA ASP A 96 2.91 -18.00 -33.79
C ASP A 96 4.33 -17.46 -34.02
N TYR A 97 5.18 -17.49 -32.98
CA TYR A 97 6.58 -17.08 -33.09
C TYR A 97 7.39 -18.01 -34.00
N GLN A 98 7.16 -19.33 -33.90
CA GLN A 98 7.83 -20.32 -34.76
C GLN A 98 7.40 -20.18 -36.22
N GLU A 99 6.11 -20.01 -36.50
CA GLU A 99 5.61 -19.82 -37.87
C GLU A 99 6.19 -18.56 -38.53
N ARG A 100 6.35 -17.46 -37.77
CA ARG A 100 6.95 -16.22 -38.28
C ARG A 100 8.46 -16.31 -38.54
N ASN A 101 9.17 -17.17 -37.81
CA ASN A 101 10.62 -17.35 -37.98
C ASN A 101 10.97 -18.45 -38.98
N HIS A 102 10.01 -19.30 -39.35
CA HIS A 102 10.17 -20.40 -40.30
C HIS A 102 9.54 -20.11 -41.69
N GLY A 103 9.07 -18.88 -41.93
CA GLY A 103 8.74 -18.33 -43.25
C GLY A 103 9.71 -17.24 -43.66
#